data_AF-A0A6L5YU19-F1
#
_entry.id   AF-A0A6L5YU19-F1
#
_cell.length_a   1.000
_cell.length_b   1.000
_cell.length_c   1.000
_cell.angle_alpha   90.00
_cell.angle_beta   90.00
_cell.angle_gamma   90.00
#
_symmetry.space_group_name_H-M   'P 1'
#
loop_
_entity.id
_entity.type
_entity.pdbx_description
1 polymer ?
#
loop_
_entity_poly.entity_id
_entity_poly.type
_entity_poly.pdbx_seq_one_letter_code
_entity_poly.pdbx_strand_id
1 'polypeptide(L)'
;MSTVASTGMSLSQNYYLRSYYQNNQKMFKSSTRKETSNSRLSYEDGLALRRAARNLQSFEYSENDNGENICNSILAFIDTYNNTLKSGGASSSSDVNRYARQLKQLSHKYSDDLSSLGITVNTDGTMTANKNLLGKSSASDVGKVFGKESDFTKKTEQYARKMESKSSDSLYTALTGSGSNIDFQA
;
A
#
# COMPACT_ATOMS: atom_id res chain seq x y z
N MET A 1 2.34 43.18 0.03
CA MET A 1 1.78 41.82 0.19
C MET A 1 2.93 40.84 0.09
N SER A 2 3.26 40.16 1.19
CA SER A 2 4.39 39.24 1.24
C SER A 2 3.96 37.88 0.69
N THR A 3 4.36 37.56 -0.53
CA THR A 3 4.28 36.19 -1.04
C THR A 3 5.36 35.38 -0.33
N VAL A 4 5.02 34.80 0.81
CA VAL A 4 5.81 33.70 1.35
C VAL A 4 5.56 32.53 0.41
N ALA A 5 6.37 32.44 -0.65
CA ALA A 5 6.56 31.20 -1.36
C ALA A 5 7.08 30.22 -0.31
N SER A 6 6.19 29.40 0.24
CA SER A 6 6.58 28.25 1.03
C SER A 6 7.41 27.38 0.11
N THR A 7 8.73 27.48 0.21
CA THR A 7 9.69 26.52 -0.33
C THR A 7 9.54 25.23 0.47
N GLY A 8 8.35 24.64 0.41
CA GLY A 8 8.06 23.35 1.02
C GLY A 8 8.82 22.31 0.22
N MET A 9 9.94 21.85 0.75
CA MET A 9 10.74 20.78 0.17
C MET A 9 9.81 19.63 -0.25
N SER A 10 9.80 19.27 -1.53
CA SER A 10 9.05 18.12 -2.00
C SER A 10 9.78 16.83 -1.61
N LEU A 11 9.05 15.91 -1.02
CA LEU A 11 9.54 14.62 -0.55
C LEU A 11 9.47 13.63 -1.72
N SER A 12 10.58 12.95 -1.99
CA SER A 12 10.64 11.93 -3.05
C SER A 12 9.76 10.70 -2.75
N GLN A 13 9.38 9.94 -3.77
CA GLN A 13 8.73 8.62 -3.60
C GLN A 13 9.50 7.69 -2.65
N ASN A 14 10.84 7.68 -2.75
CA ASN A 14 11.70 6.90 -1.87
C ASN A 14 11.62 7.32 -0.39
N TYR A 15 11.33 8.60 -0.11
CA TYR A 15 11.07 9.05 1.25
C TYR A 15 9.80 8.37 1.80
N TYR A 16 8.71 8.41 1.03
CA TYR A 16 7.45 7.78 1.43
C TYR A 16 7.57 6.26 1.59
N LEU A 17 8.25 5.57 0.67
CA LEU A 17 8.54 4.13 0.79
C LEU A 17 9.29 3.80 2.09
N ARG A 18 10.32 4.58 2.45
CA ARG A 18 11.04 4.40 3.72
C ARG A 18 10.14 4.65 4.94
N SER A 19 9.26 5.62 4.86
CA SER A 19 8.28 5.93 5.91
C SER A 19 7.26 4.80 6.10
N TYR A 20 6.71 4.27 5.01
CA TYR A 20 5.72 3.18 5.09
C TYR A 20 6.36 1.89 5.63
N TYR A 21 7.55 1.55 5.12
CA TYR A 21 8.35 0.42 5.56
C TYR A 21 9.28 0.76 6.73
N GLN A 22 8.96 1.73 7.58
CA GLN A 22 9.87 2.21 8.66
C GLN A 22 10.39 1.10 9.59
N ASN A 23 9.64 0.01 9.78
CA ASN A 23 10.07 -1.12 10.61
C ASN A 23 11.13 -1.98 9.91
N ASN A 24 11.11 -2.03 8.57
CA ASN A 24 12.01 -2.84 7.77
C ASN A 24 12.15 -2.26 6.35
N GLN A 25 12.96 -1.20 6.24
CA GLN A 25 13.16 -0.48 4.97
C GLN A 25 13.82 -1.34 3.88
N LYS A 26 14.37 -2.51 4.21
CA LYS A 26 14.85 -3.43 3.18
C LYS A 26 13.68 -3.98 2.35
N MET A 27 12.48 -4.10 2.92
CA MET A 27 11.38 -4.80 2.26
C MET A 27 10.78 -4.07 1.06
N PHE A 28 10.94 -2.75 0.91
CA PHE A 28 10.52 -2.07 -0.32
C PHE A 28 11.47 -2.31 -1.50
N LYS A 29 12.72 -2.73 -1.24
CA LYS A 29 13.72 -2.99 -2.29
C LYS A 29 13.52 -4.38 -2.89
N SER A 30 13.42 -4.45 -4.22
CA SER A 30 13.21 -5.71 -4.93
C SER A 30 14.30 -6.77 -4.69
N SER A 31 15.56 -6.36 -4.50
CA SER A 31 16.69 -7.27 -4.31
C SER A 31 16.60 -8.11 -3.04
N THR A 32 16.21 -7.50 -1.92
CA THR A 32 16.16 -8.16 -0.60
C THR A 32 14.89 -8.98 -0.37
N ARG A 33 13.87 -8.82 -1.21
CA ARG A 33 12.60 -9.56 -1.09
C ARG A 33 12.75 -11.04 -1.46
N LYS A 34 13.69 -11.39 -2.34
CA LYS A 34 13.88 -12.78 -2.82
C LYS A 34 14.31 -13.76 -1.72
N GLU A 35 15.03 -13.25 -0.73
CA GLU A 35 15.56 -14.03 0.40
C GLU A 35 14.61 -14.05 1.61
N THR A 36 13.46 -13.36 1.50
CA THR A 36 12.50 -13.21 2.60
C THR A 36 11.31 -14.13 2.40
N SER A 37 10.84 -14.79 3.46
CA SER A 37 9.66 -15.66 3.39
C SER A 37 8.39 -14.89 3.01
N ASN A 38 7.47 -15.55 2.30
CA ASN A 38 6.18 -14.95 1.91
C ASN A 38 5.35 -14.50 3.11
N SER A 39 5.43 -15.21 4.24
CA SER A 39 4.74 -14.82 5.48
C SER A 39 5.28 -13.52 6.05
N ARG A 40 6.61 -13.32 6.05
CA ARG A 40 7.22 -12.06 6.49
C ARG A 40 6.92 -10.93 5.51
N LEU A 41 7.00 -11.18 4.20
CA LEU A 41 6.64 -10.19 3.19
C LEU A 41 5.18 -9.76 3.33
N SER A 42 4.24 -10.69 3.51
CA SER A 42 2.82 -10.39 3.68
C SER A 42 2.54 -9.50 4.90
N TYR A 43 3.25 -9.75 6.01
CA TYR A 43 3.17 -8.91 7.21
C TYR A 43 3.68 -7.49 6.94
N GLU A 44 4.90 -7.37 6.42
CA GLU A 44 5.56 -6.08 6.19
C GLU A 44 4.83 -5.24 5.15
N ASP A 45 4.38 -5.88 4.06
CA ASP A 45 3.63 -5.21 3.00
C ASP A 45 2.22 -4.83 3.46
N GLY A 46 1.54 -5.66 4.25
CA GLY A 46 0.25 -5.32 4.85
C GLY A 46 0.33 -4.12 5.78
N LEU A 47 1.35 -4.09 6.65
CA LEU A 47 1.61 -2.97 7.54
C LEU A 47 1.98 -1.70 6.77
N ALA A 48 2.84 -1.81 5.76
CA ALA A 48 3.23 -0.69 4.91
C ALA A 48 2.04 -0.12 4.13
N LEU A 49 1.21 -0.97 3.53
CA LEU A 49 0.02 -0.52 2.78
C LEU A 49 -0.99 0.16 3.70
N ARG A 50 -1.18 -0.36 4.92
CA ARG A 50 -2.02 0.30 5.93
C ARG A 50 -1.51 1.70 6.26
N ARG A 51 -0.19 1.89 6.41
CA ARG A 51 0.42 3.21 6.65
C ARG A 51 0.28 4.13 5.44
N ALA A 52 0.49 3.60 4.24
CA ALA A 52 0.35 4.34 2.99
C ALA A 52 -1.09 4.87 2.82
N ALA A 53 -2.09 4.01 3.02
CA ALA A 53 -3.50 4.38 2.96
C ALA A 53 -3.86 5.46 4.00
N ARG A 54 -3.32 5.39 5.22
CA ARG A 54 -3.53 6.42 6.25
C ARG A 54 -2.87 7.74 5.91
N ASN A 55 -1.67 7.69 5.32
CA ASN A 55 -0.97 8.89 4.87
C ASN A 55 -1.78 9.60 3.78
N LEU A 56 -2.31 8.85 2.81
CA LEU A 56 -3.17 9.43 1.77
C LEU A 56 -4.45 10.04 2.35
N GLN A 57 -5.09 9.41 3.33
CA GLN A 57 -6.25 9.98 4.03
C GLN A 57 -5.93 11.25 4.84
N SER A 58 -4.65 11.54 5.11
CA SER A 58 -4.23 12.68 5.94
C SER A 58 -3.96 13.97 5.17
N PHE A 59 -3.93 13.92 3.84
CA PHE A 59 -3.88 15.13 3.02
C PHE A 59 -5.25 15.81 2.98
N GLU A 60 -5.25 17.13 2.87
CA GLU A 60 -6.48 17.94 2.79
C GLU A 60 -7.01 18.02 1.35
N TYR A 61 -6.17 17.73 0.36
CA TYR A 61 -6.49 17.80 -1.07
C TYR A 61 -7.04 19.17 -1.48
N SER A 62 -6.47 20.22 -0.89
CA SER A 62 -6.76 21.60 -1.22
C SER A 62 -5.84 22.11 -2.34
N GLU A 63 -6.23 23.18 -3.04
CA GLU A 63 -5.37 23.84 -4.06
C GLU A 63 -4.04 24.37 -3.48
N ASN A 64 -3.95 24.50 -2.15
CA ASN A 64 -2.74 24.92 -1.44
C ASN A 64 -1.84 23.74 -1.00
N ASP A 65 -2.28 22.49 -1.21
CA ASP A 65 -1.49 21.32 -0.85
C ASP A 65 -0.27 21.18 -1.77
N ASN A 66 0.80 20.60 -1.23
CA ASN A 66 1.98 20.27 -2.02
C ASN A 66 1.64 19.11 -2.96
N GLY A 67 1.14 19.41 -4.16
CA GLY A 67 0.71 18.42 -5.16
C GLY A 67 1.82 17.43 -5.54
N GLU A 68 3.09 17.85 -5.49
CA GLU A 68 4.21 16.93 -5.72
C GLU A 68 4.35 15.90 -4.58
N ASN A 69 4.15 16.30 -3.32
CA ASN A 69 4.13 15.40 -2.17
C ASN A 69 3.00 14.38 -2.27
N ILE A 70 1.79 14.83 -2.62
CA ILE A 70 0.64 13.94 -2.84
C ILE A 70 0.95 12.95 -3.96
N CYS A 71 1.45 13.45 -5.10
CA CYS A 71 1.82 12.60 -6.23
C CYS A 71 2.88 11.55 -5.85
N ASN A 72 3.96 11.96 -5.19
CA ASN A 72 5.02 11.03 -4.76
C ASN A 72 4.54 10.04 -3.68
N SER A 73 3.61 10.44 -2.82
CA SER A 73 2.93 9.59 -1.83
C SER A 73 2.06 8.53 -2.53
N ILE A 74 1.29 8.90 -3.55
CA ILE A 74 0.49 7.97 -4.36
C ILE A 74 1.37 6.97 -5.12
N LEU A 75 2.48 7.42 -5.70
CA LEU A 75 3.43 6.51 -6.36
C LEU A 75 4.00 5.48 -5.38
N ALA A 76 4.37 5.90 -4.17
CA ALA A 76 4.84 4.99 -3.13
C ALA A 76 3.73 4.05 -2.63
N PHE A 77 2.48 4.54 -2.55
CA PHE A 77 1.32 3.71 -2.24
C PHE A 77 1.10 2.64 -3.31
N ILE A 78 1.22 2.95 -4.60
CA ILE A 78 1.06 2.00 -5.70
C ILE A 78 2.13 0.90 -5.63
N ASP A 79 3.41 1.26 -5.43
CA ASP A 79 4.48 0.27 -5.25
C ASP A 79 4.20 -0.66 -4.06
N THR A 80 3.76 -0.07 -2.95
CA THR A 80 3.42 -0.81 -1.73
C THR A 80 2.23 -1.74 -1.96
N TYR A 81 1.18 -1.25 -2.62
CA TYR A 81 -0.01 -2.02 -2.99
C TYR A 81 0.34 -3.21 -3.88
N ASN A 82 1.18 -2.99 -4.90
CA ASN A 82 1.64 -4.04 -5.81
C ASN A 82 2.46 -5.10 -5.06
N ASN A 83 3.31 -4.67 -4.13
CA ASN A 83 4.03 -5.58 -3.24
C ASN A 83 3.08 -6.40 -2.37
N THR A 84 2.04 -5.78 -1.79
CA THR A 84 1.01 -6.46 -0.98
C THR A 84 0.21 -7.48 -1.79
N LEU A 85 -0.19 -7.16 -3.02
CA LEU A 85 -0.87 -8.12 -3.90
C LEU A 85 0.04 -9.32 -4.20
N LYS A 86 1.31 -9.06 -4.49
CA LYS A 86 2.29 -10.11 -4.81
C LYS A 86 2.54 -11.03 -3.62
N SER A 87 2.86 -10.47 -2.46
CA SER A 87 3.15 -11.28 -1.26
C SER A 87 1.90 -11.99 -0.75
N GLY A 88 0.75 -11.31 -0.73
CA GLY A 88 -0.51 -11.90 -0.31
C GLY A 88 -1.03 -12.99 -1.25
N GLY A 89 -0.88 -12.80 -2.56
CA GLY A 89 -1.22 -13.80 -3.58
C GLY A 89 -0.35 -15.06 -3.51
N ALA A 90 0.91 -14.91 -3.08
CA ALA A 90 1.87 -16.01 -2.88
C ALA A 90 1.84 -16.60 -1.45
N SER A 91 0.97 -16.10 -0.57
CA SER A 91 0.87 -16.57 0.80
C SER A 91 0.16 -17.93 0.89
N SER A 92 0.66 -18.81 1.74
CA SER A 92 -0.01 -20.07 2.09
C SER A 92 -1.21 -19.89 3.03
N SER A 93 -1.36 -18.71 3.63
CA SER A 93 -2.52 -18.38 4.47
C SER A 93 -3.73 -18.05 3.61
N SER A 94 -4.81 -18.84 3.74
CA SER A 94 -6.08 -18.64 3.03
C SER A 94 -6.72 -17.28 3.34
N ASP A 95 -6.57 -16.80 4.58
CA ASP A 95 -7.03 -15.48 5.00
C ASP A 95 -6.27 -14.36 4.28
N VAL A 96 -4.93 -14.44 4.26
CA VAL A 96 -4.10 -13.43 3.59
C VAL A 96 -4.39 -13.42 2.09
N ASN A 97 -4.49 -14.59 1.47
CA ASN A 97 -4.80 -14.72 0.05
C ASN A 97 -6.19 -14.15 -0.28
N ARG A 98 -7.18 -14.38 0.60
CA ARG A 98 -8.52 -13.80 0.46
C ARG A 98 -8.46 -12.26 0.43
N TYR A 99 -7.72 -11.64 1.33
CA TYR A 99 -7.62 -10.18 1.36
C TYR A 99 -6.84 -9.63 0.15
N ALA A 100 -5.84 -10.35 -0.37
CA ALA A 100 -5.20 -9.98 -1.63
C ALA A 100 -6.19 -10.01 -2.82
N ARG A 101 -7.08 -11.01 -2.88
CA ARG A 101 -8.16 -11.05 -3.88
C ARG A 101 -9.15 -9.90 -3.71
N GLN A 102 -9.49 -9.55 -2.47
CA GLN A 102 -10.37 -8.42 -2.17
C GLN A 102 -9.74 -7.09 -2.57
N LEU A 103 -8.43 -6.90 -2.35
CA LEU A 103 -7.70 -5.74 -2.86
C LEU A 103 -7.75 -5.69 -4.39
N LYS A 104 -7.47 -6.81 -5.08
CA LYS A 104 -7.58 -6.90 -6.54
C LYS A 104 -8.98 -6.52 -7.04
N GLN A 105 -10.03 -7.07 -6.44
CA GLN A 105 -11.41 -6.74 -6.80
C GLN A 105 -11.71 -5.25 -6.56
N LEU A 106 -11.17 -4.69 -5.48
CA LEU A 106 -11.32 -3.28 -5.15
C LEU A 106 -10.65 -2.38 -6.21
N SER A 107 -9.42 -2.67 -6.67
CA SER A 107 -8.79 -1.84 -7.72
C SER A 107 -9.57 -1.91 -9.04
N HIS A 108 -10.04 -3.08 -9.43
CA HIS A 108 -10.90 -3.21 -10.63
C HIS A 108 -12.21 -2.44 -10.49
N LYS A 109 -12.84 -2.46 -9.31
CA LYS A 109 -14.07 -1.69 -9.04
C LYS A 109 -13.88 -0.17 -9.24
N TYR A 110 -12.71 0.35 -8.89
CA TYR A 110 -12.37 1.79 -8.99
C TYR A 110 -11.48 2.10 -10.20
N SER A 111 -11.46 1.23 -11.22
CA SER A 111 -10.54 1.37 -12.36
C SER A 111 -10.78 2.64 -13.18
N ASP A 112 -12.04 3.04 -13.38
CA ASP A 112 -12.38 4.27 -14.10
C ASP A 112 -11.92 5.53 -13.34
N ASP A 113 -12.20 5.58 -12.03
CA ASP A 113 -11.75 6.66 -11.15
C ASP A 113 -10.22 6.77 -11.13
N LEU A 114 -9.52 5.65 -11.02
CA LEU A 114 -8.06 5.57 -11.06
C LEU A 114 -7.52 5.99 -12.44
N SER A 115 -8.16 5.55 -13.52
CA SER A 115 -7.76 5.88 -14.90
C SER A 115 -7.89 7.37 -15.19
N SER A 116 -8.91 8.04 -14.63
CA SER A 116 -9.08 9.50 -14.74
C SER A 116 -7.89 10.29 -14.16
N LEU A 117 -7.16 9.69 -13.21
CA LEU A 117 -5.95 10.24 -12.60
C LEU A 117 -4.65 9.76 -13.28
N GLY A 118 -4.75 9.05 -14.41
CA GLY A 118 -3.60 8.46 -15.08
C GLY A 118 -3.02 7.23 -14.37
N ILE A 119 -3.82 6.53 -13.58
CA ILE A 119 -3.46 5.27 -12.92
C ILE A 119 -4.17 4.11 -13.62
N THR A 120 -3.41 3.20 -14.21
CA THR A 120 -3.91 2.01 -14.89
C THR A 120 -3.96 0.84 -13.93
N VAL A 121 -5.10 0.14 -13.85
CA VAL A 121 -5.24 -1.15 -13.15
C VAL A 121 -5.02 -2.28 -14.15
N ASN A 122 -4.00 -3.10 -13.90
CA ASN A 122 -3.64 -4.25 -14.73
C ASN A 122 -4.56 -5.44 -14.46
N THR A 123 -4.57 -6.41 -15.38
CA THR A 123 -5.39 -7.64 -15.26
C THR A 123 -5.15 -8.42 -13.98
N ASP A 124 -3.91 -8.42 -13.47
CA ASP A 124 -3.56 -9.08 -12.21
C ASP A 124 -3.99 -8.29 -10.96
N GLY A 125 -4.48 -7.06 -11.13
CA GLY A 125 -4.91 -6.14 -10.07
C GLY A 125 -3.85 -5.13 -9.66
N THR A 126 -2.59 -5.30 -10.11
CA THR A 126 -1.52 -4.32 -9.87
C THR A 126 -1.82 -3.00 -10.57
N MET A 127 -1.16 -1.93 -10.15
CA MET A 127 -1.35 -0.60 -10.70
C MET A 127 -0.06 -0.03 -11.26
N THR A 128 -0.17 0.78 -12.31
CA THR A 128 0.91 1.62 -12.83
C THR A 128 0.40 3.05 -13.00
N ALA A 129 1.19 4.05 -12.61
CA ALA A 129 0.80 5.45 -12.75
C ALA A 129 1.67 6.19 -13.75
N ASN A 130 1.04 7.01 -14.57
CA ASN A 130 1.73 8.04 -15.33
C ASN A 130 1.88 9.29 -14.45
N LYS A 131 3.08 9.53 -13.93
CA LYS A 131 3.38 10.67 -13.05
C LYS A 131 2.97 12.02 -13.65
N ASN A 132 3.11 12.20 -14.96
CA ASN A 132 2.77 13.47 -15.62
C ASN A 132 1.27 13.70 -15.71
N LEU A 133 0.48 12.64 -15.88
CA LEU A 133 -0.98 12.76 -15.87
C LEU A 133 -1.50 12.94 -14.44
N LEU A 134 -0.99 12.15 -13.50
CA LEU A 134 -1.33 12.25 -12.08
C LEU A 134 -1.01 13.63 -11.51
N GLY A 135 0.15 14.20 -11.85
CA GLY A 135 0.55 15.54 -11.42
C GLY A 135 -0.25 16.69 -12.07
N LYS A 136 -1.08 16.41 -13.08
CA LYS A 136 -2.00 17.38 -13.71
C LYS A 136 -3.42 17.28 -13.18
N SER A 137 -3.76 16.21 -12.46
CA SER A 137 -5.09 16.03 -11.85
C SER A 137 -5.33 17.09 -10.77
N SER A 138 -6.57 17.57 -10.66
CA SER A 138 -6.93 18.53 -9.61
C SER A 138 -6.83 17.87 -8.23
N ALA A 139 -6.53 18.65 -7.21
CA ALA A 139 -6.47 18.14 -5.84
C ALA A 139 -7.82 17.51 -5.43
N SER A 140 -8.94 18.12 -5.83
CA SER A 140 -10.28 17.59 -5.60
C SER A 140 -10.51 16.20 -6.22
N ASP A 141 -10.11 15.99 -7.48
CA ASP A 141 -10.28 14.69 -8.14
C ASP A 141 -9.41 13.61 -7.52
N VAL A 142 -8.17 13.95 -7.16
CA VAL A 142 -7.30 13.04 -6.40
C VAL A 142 -7.93 12.72 -5.04
N GLY A 143 -8.48 13.72 -4.34
CA GLY A 143 -9.12 13.58 -3.03
C GLY A 143 -10.36 12.69 -3.04
N LYS A 144 -11.16 12.69 -4.12
CA LYS A 144 -12.30 11.75 -4.28
C LYS A 144 -11.86 10.28 -4.24
N VAL A 145 -10.70 9.98 -4.83
CA VAL A 145 -10.17 8.61 -4.93
C VAL A 145 -9.31 8.24 -3.74
N PHE A 146 -8.52 9.16 -3.21
CA PHE A 146 -7.51 8.84 -2.20
C PHE A 146 -7.75 9.45 -0.81
N GLY A 147 -8.58 10.47 -0.73
CA GLY A 147 -8.76 11.26 0.48
C GLY A 147 -9.52 10.57 1.60
N LYS A 148 -9.66 11.30 2.70
CA LYS A 148 -10.23 10.78 3.96
C LYS A 148 -11.59 10.14 3.78
N GLU A 149 -12.44 10.68 2.89
CA GLU A 149 -13.78 10.17 2.66
C GLU A 149 -13.87 9.09 1.57
N SER A 150 -12.76 8.77 0.90
CA SER A 150 -12.73 7.76 -0.14
C SER A 150 -12.99 6.36 0.40
N ASP A 151 -14.00 5.71 -0.16
CA ASP A 151 -14.26 4.29 0.05
C ASP A 151 -13.09 3.39 -0.40
N PHE A 152 -12.39 3.77 -1.48
CA PHE A 152 -11.27 3.01 -2.02
C PHE A 152 -10.12 2.95 -1.01
N THR A 153 -9.71 4.09 -0.45
CA THR A 153 -8.61 4.13 0.53
C THR A 153 -9.02 3.52 1.87
N LYS A 154 -10.25 3.79 2.36
CA LYS A 154 -10.77 3.19 3.60
C LYS A 154 -10.78 1.66 3.53
N LYS A 155 -11.27 1.08 2.43
CA LYS A 155 -11.29 -0.38 2.23
C LYS A 155 -9.90 -0.94 2.03
N THR A 156 -9.01 -0.22 1.33
CA THR A 156 -7.60 -0.61 1.20
C THR A 156 -6.93 -0.69 2.57
N GLU A 157 -7.09 0.33 3.43
CA GLU A 157 -6.58 0.30 4.81
C GLU A 157 -7.15 -0.90 5.59
N GLN A 158 -8.45 -1.13 5.48
CA GLN A 158 -9.12 -2.23 6.18
C GLN A 158 -8.55 -3.60 5.79
N TYR A 159 -8.40 -3.86 4.48
CA TYR A 159 -7.84 -5.13 4.00
C TYR A 159 -6.37 -5.27 4.35
N ALA A 160 -5.58 -4.19 4.21
CA ALA A 160 -4.18 -4.17 4.61
C ALA A 160 -4.00 -4.48 6.11
N ARG A 161 -4.81 -3.88 6.99
CA ARG A 161 -4.81 -4.17 8.43
C ARG A 161 -5.16 -5.64 8.73
N LYS A 162 -6.12 -6.21 8.00
CA LYS A 162 -6.49 -7.62 8.17
C LYS A 162 -5.38 -8.57 7.68
N MET A 163 -4.71 -8.23 6.58
CA MET A 163 -3.53 -8.96 6.10
C MET A 163 -2.38 -8.92 7.09
N GLU A 164 -2.07 -7.73 7.62
CA GLU A 164 -1.06 -7.53 8.66
C GLU A 164 -1.35 -8.44 9.86
N SER A 165 -2.56 -8.37 10.41
CA SER A 165 -2.96 -9.17 11.59
C SER A 165 -2.81 -10.67 11.32
N LYS A 166 -3.32 -11.17 10.19
CA LYS A 166 -3.28 -12.61 9.88
C LYS A 166 -1.88 -13.12 9.53
N SER A 167 -1.06 -12.27 8.94
CA SER A 167 0.35 -12.58 8.71
C SER A 167 1.12 -12.59 10.03
N SER A 168 0.80 -11.68 10.97
CA SER A 168 1.37 -11.67 12.32
C SER A 168 1.03 -12.95 13.08
N ASP A 169 -0.24 -13.38 13.06
CA ASP A 169 -0.67 -14.65 13.68
C ASP A 169 0.14 -15.83 13.11
N SER A 170 0.26 -15.88 11.78
CA SER A 170 1.01 -16.94 11.08
C SER A 170 2.50 -16.95 11.44
N LEU A 171 3.12 -15.76 11.56
CA LEU A 171 4.51 -15.62 11.98
C LEU A 171 4.70 -16.05 13.43
N TYR A 172 3.79 -15.68 14.32
CA TYR A 172 3.84 -16.08 15.72
C TYR A 172 3.75 -17.60 15.87
N THR A 173 2.76 -18.25 15.22
CA THR A 173 2.63 -19.71 15.25
C THR A 173 3.87 -20.43 14.70
N ALA A 174 4.49 -19.90 13.64
CA ALA A 174 5.71 -20.46 13.07
C ALA A 174 6.91 -20.34 14.03
N LEU A 175 6.97 -19.27 14.82
CA LEU A 175 8.04 -19.04 15.80
C LEU A 175 7.84 -19.84 17.10
N THR A 176 6.59 -20.04 17.54
CA THR A 176 6.29 -20.73 18.81
C THR A 176 6.05 -22.24 18.66
N GLY A 177 6.06 -22.77 17.43
CA GLY A 177 5.89 -24.21 17.17
C GLY A 177 4.48 -24.73 17.51
N SER A 178 3.52 -23.86 17.82
CA SER A 178 2.16 -24.26 18.23
C SER A 178 1.30 -24.85 17.10
N GLY A 179 1.87 -24.97 15.89
CA GLY A 179 1.25 -25.65 14.74
C GLY A 179 1.93 -26.96 14.33
N SER A 180 3.02 -27.36 14.99
CA SER A 180 3.58 -28.70 14.83
C SER A 180 2.87 -29.62 15.83
N ASN A 181 2.04 -30.54 15.32
CA ASN A 181 1.75 -31.76 16.06
C ASN A 181 3.10 -32.45 16.30
N ILE A 182 3.66 -32.25 17.49
CA ILE A 182 4.75 -33.10 17.98
C ILE A 182 4.07 -34.44 18.28
N ASP A 183 4.07 -35.32 17.28
CA ASP A 183 3.68 -36.71 17.47
C ASP A 183 4.80 -37.35 18.31
N PHE A 184 4.62 -37.35 19.62
CA PHE A 184 5.47 -38.14 20.51
C PHE A 184 5.03 -39.60 20.35
N GLN A 185 5.65 -40.31 19.40
CA GLN A 185 5.54 -41.77 19.36
C GLN A 185 6.65 -42.39 20.20
N ALA A 186 6.19 -43.02 21.28
CA ALA A 186 6.82 -44.01 22.17
C ALA A 186 7.98 -43.55 23.06
#